data_AF-A0A4V6YBP4-F1
#
_entry.id   AF-A0A4V6YBP4-F1
#
_cell.length_a   1.000
_cell.length_b   1.000
_cell.length_c   1.000
_cell.angle_alpha   90.00
_cell.angle_beta   90.00
_cell.angle_gamma   90.00
#
_symmetry.space_group_name_H-M   'P 1'
#
loop_
_entity.id
_entity.type
_entity.pdbx_description
1 polymer ?
#
loop_
_entity_poly.entity_id
_entity_poly.type
_entity_poly.pdbx_seq_one_letter_code
_entity_poly.pdbx_strand_id
1 'polypeptide(L)'
;MLVRYVIHEYVQRLFVNSTDALDFSNEALTTVLDQFEYSDGSAFDYADSTTERWCEGVRSVMREIGVLEDQQTVVGDPPSLGDVPLLVAMDYSYEEGGDEWFESPVGLQYLFQPSDRWEELYDRVARTDAWEYVELHGSLQLRPTDEPYAWISERGAE
;
A
#
# COMPACT_ATOMS: atom_id res chain seq x y z
N MET A 1 -8.70 -0.71 -13.13
CA MET A 1 -7.52 -0.26 -13.90
C MET A 1 -6.38 -1.23 -13.63
N LEU A 2 -5.58 -1.55 -14.65
CA LEU A 2 -4.52 -2.56 -14.61
C LEU A 2 -3.48 -2.32 -13.49
N VAL A 3 -3.10 -1.06 -13.26
CA VAL A 3 -2.18 -0.68 -12.18
C VAL A 3 -2.75 -1.10 -10.81
N ARG A 4 -4.01 -0.79 -10.53
CA ARG A 4 -4.65 -1.18 -9.25
C ARG A 4 -4.66 -2.69 -9.06
N TYR A 5 -4.91 -3.46 -10.13
CA TYR A 5 -4.86 -4.91 -10.08
C TYR A 5 -3.44 -5.39 -9.73
N VAL A 6 -2.42 -4.87 -10.42
CA VAL A 6 -1.04 -5.27 -10.15
C VAL A 6 -0.63 -4.94 -8.72
N ILE A 7 -0.89 -3.71 -8.25
CA ILE A 7 -0.60 -3.35 -6.85
C ILE A 7 -1.32 -4.30 -5.88
N HIS A 8 -2.59 -4.64 -6.14
CA HIS A 8 -3.34 -5.58 -5.32
C HIS A 8 -2.68 -6.97 -5.29
N GLU A 9 -2.21 -7.48 -6.43
CA GLU A 9 -1.51 -8.77 -6.49
C GLU A 9 -0.18 -8.75 -5.71
N TYR A 10 0.57 -7.64 -5.74
CA TYR A 10 1.76 -7.50 -4.88
C TYR A 10 1.40 -7.48 -3.40
N VAL A 11 0.32 -6.79 -3.02
CA VAL A 11 -0.20 -6.79 -1.65
C VAL A 11 -0.57 -8.21 -1.19
N GLN A 12 -1.29 -8.97 -2.02
CA GLN A 12 -1.63 -10.37 -1.73
C GLN A 12 -0.39 -11.25 -1.57
N ARG A 13 0.62 -11.06 -2.41
CA ARG A 13 1.89 -11.81 -2.31
C ARG A 13 2.64 -11.51 -1.01
N LEU A 14 2.66 -10.24 -0.58
CA LEU A 14 3.22 -9.85 0.72
C LEU A 14 2.48 -10.51 1.89
N PHE A 15 1.16 -10.67 1.78
CA PHE A 15 0.33 -11.30 2.81
C PHE A 15 0.55 -12.83 2.92
N VAL A 16 0.65 -13.53 1.78
CA VAL A 16 0.64 -15.01 1.75
C VAL A 16 2.03 -15.65 1.89
N ASN A 17 3.08 -15.06 1.31
CA ASN A 17 4.32 -15.80 1.03
C ASN A 17 5.52 -15.46 1.93
N SER A 18 5.45 -14.46 2.82
CA SER A 18 6.54 -14.12 3.77
C SER A 18 7.96 -14.16 3.17
N THR A 19 8.15 -13.70 1.92
CA THR A 19 9.41 -13.74 1.13
C THR A 19 9.34 -12.63 0.07
N ASP A 20 10.39 -11.92 -0.39
CA ASP A 20 11.68 -11.46 0.17
C ASP A 20 12.10 -10.12 -0.50
N ALA A 21 11.45 -9.69 -1.59
CA ALA A 21 11.65 -8.36 -2.18
C ALA A 21 10.52 -7.98 -3.14
N LEU A 22 10.29 -6.68 -3.35
CA LEU A 22 9.30 -6.19 -4.31
C LEU A 22 9.87 -6.27 -5.73
N ASP A 23 9.75 -7.42 -6.39
CA ASP A 23 10.29 -7.63 -7.75
C ASP A 23 9.37 -7.05 -8.83
N PHE A 24 9.76 -5.94 -9.45
CA PHE A 24 9.12 -5.27 -10.58
C PHE A 24 9.85 -5.53 -11.92
N SER A 25 10.54 -6.65 -12.06
CA SER A 25 11.06 -7.09 -13.36
C SER A 25 9.94 -7.24 -14.39
N ASN A 26 10.27 -7.14 -15.68
CA ASN A 26 9.30 -7.38 -16.76
C ASN A 26 8.70 -8.79 -16.64
N GLU A 27 9.49 -9.79 -16.26
CA GLU A 27 9.01 -11.17 -16.06
C GLU A 27 7.96 -11.24 -14.95
N ALA A 28 8.22 -10.64 -13.79
CA ALA A 28 7.30 -10.63 -12.66
C ALA A 28 6.01 -9.88 -12.99
N LEU A 29 6.11 -8.70 -13.61
CA LEU A 29 4.97 -7.88 -14.00
C LEU A 29 4.12 -8.56 -15.09
N THR A 30 4.73 -9.10 -16.13
CA THR A 30 4.00 -9.84 -17.17
C THR A 30 3.29 -11.06 -16.58
N THR A 31 3.94 -11.79 -15.68
CA THR A 31 3.30 -12.92 -14.98
C THR A 31 2.05 -12.51 -14.20
N VAL A 32 2.04 -11.29 -13.62
CA VAL A 32 0.84 -10.73 -12.99
C VAL A 32 -0.22 -10.42 -14.05
N LEU A 33 0.17 -9.74 -15.13
CA LEU A 33 -0.75 -9.33 -16.20
C LEU A 33 -1.41 -10.52 -16.91
N ASP A 34 -0.68 -11.61 -17.11
CA ASP A 34 -1.18 -12.83 -17.75
C ASP A 34 -2.30 -13.50 -16.93
N GLN A 35 -2.41 -13.18 -15.64
CA GLN A 35 -3.48 -13.65 -14.75
C GLN A 35 -4.70 -12.72 -14.74
N PHE A 36 -4.60 -11.54 -15.38
CA PHE A 36 -5.69 -10.59 -15.45
C PHE A 36 -6.74 -11.03 -16.48
N GLU A 37 -7.96 -11.25 -15.99
CA GLU A 37 -9.15 -11.47 -16.83
C GLU A 37 -10.11 -10.28 -16.73
N TYR A 38 -10.67 -9.88 -17.87
CA TYR A 38 -11.76 -8.92 -17.92
C TYR A 38 -13.05 -9.54 -17.36
N SER A 39 -14.04 -8.71 -17.04
CA SER A 39 -15.32 -9.17 -16.48
C SER A 39 -16.11 -10.10 -17.41
N ASP A 40 -15.77 -10.14 -18.70
CA ASP A 40 -16.34 -11.06 -19.70
C ASP A 40 -15.55 -12.37 -19.84
N GLY A 41 -14.51 -12.57 -19.02
CA GLY A 41 -13.64 -13.75 -19.05
C GLY A 41 -12.60 -13.73 -20.17
N SER A 42 -12.49 -12.62 -20.92
CA SER A 42 -11.40 -12.48 -21.89
C SER A 42 -10.09 -12.21 -21.18
N ALA A 43 -9.01 -12.82 -21.69
CA ALA A 43 -7.67 -12.60 -21.17
C ALA A 43 -7.14 -11.22 -21.60
N PHE A 44 -6.19 -10.72 -20.82
CA PHE A 44 -5.39 -9.58 -21.22
C PHE A 44 -4.52 -9.91 -22.45
N ASP A 45 -4.62 -9.10 -23.51
CA ASP A 45 -3.85 -9.31 -24.74
C ASP A 45 -3.27 -7.97 -25.24
N TYR A 46 -2.11 -7.61 -24.70
CA TYR A 46 -1.30 -6.51 -25.20
C TYR A 46 -0.21 -7.05 -26.10
N ALA A 47 0.05 -6.35 -27.21
CA ALA A 47 1.26 -6.58 -27.98
C ALA A 47 2.51 -6.38 -27.09
N ASP A 48 3.56 -7.17 -27.30
CA ASP A 48 4.78 -7.16 -26.48
C ASP A 48 5.33 -5.75 -26.24
N SER A 49 5.40 -4.91 -27.28
CA SER A 49 5.88 -3.53 -27.17
C SER A 49 5.01 -2.62 -26.28
N THR A 50 3.72 -2.92 -26.17
CA THR A 50 2.81 -2.20 -25.28
C THR A 50 3.00 -2.67 -23.83
N THR A 51 3.18 -3.97 -23.63
CA THR A 51 3.49 -4.55 -22.31
C THR A 51 4.80 -4.02 -21.76
N GLU A 52 5.86 -3.95 -22.57
CA GLU A 52 7.16 -3.38 -22.16
C GLU A 52 7.04 -1.94 -21.69
N ARG A 53 6.37 -1.08 -22.48
CA ARG A 53 6.13 0.32 -22.12
C ARG A 53 5.29 0.46 -20.85
N TRP A 54 4.36 -0.47 -20.64
CA TRP A 54 3.54 -0.48 -19.43
C TRP A 54 4.38 -0.84 -18.19
N CYS A 55 5.24 -1.87 -18.29
CA CYS A 55 6.17 -2.24 -17.23
C CYS A 55 7.16 -1.12 -16.88
N GLU A 56 7.63 -0.37 -17.88
CA GLU A 56 8.41 0.86 -17.67
C GLU A 56 7.61 1.93 -16.91
N GLY A 57 6.34 2.12 -17.28
CA GLY A 57 5.43 3.04 -16.60
C GLY A 57 5.24 2.69 -15.12
N VAL A 58 5.01 1.42 -14.78
CA VAL A 58 4.89 0.97 -13.39
C VAL A 58 6.19 1.24 -12.62
N ARG A 59 7.34 0.85 -13.17
CA ARG A 59 8.63 1.10 -12.53
C ARG A 59 8.91 2.60 -12.35
N SER A 60 8.43 3.45 -13.25
CA SER A 60 8.52 4.91 -13.09
C SER A 60 7.79 5.38 -11.83
N VAL A 61 6.56 4.90 -11.60
CA VAL A 61 5.78 5.23 -10.40
C VAL A 61 6.47 4.68 -9.14
N MET A 62 6.95 3.43 -9.18
CA MET A 62 7.65 2.83 -8.03
C MET A 62 8.91 3.61 -7.63
N ARG A 63 9.62 4.22 -8.58
CA ARG A 63 10.75 5.12 -8.28
C ARG A 63 10.29 6.43 -7.66
N GLU A 64 9.22 7.02 -8.18
CA GLU A 64 8.68 8.29 -7.67
C GLU A 64 8.25 8.17 -6.20
N ILE A 65 7.71 7.02 -5.80
CA ILE A 65 7.31 6.75 -4.42
C ILE A 65 8.43 6.16 -3.55
N GLY A 66 9.64 5.99 -4.09
CA GLY A 66 10.82 5.53 -3.35
C GLY A 66 10.90 4.03 -3.09
N VAL A 67 10.14 3.21 -3.83
CA VAL A 67 10.25 1.74 -3.79
C VAL A 67 11.46 1.25 -4.57
N LEU A 68 11.77 1.89 -5.70
CA LEU A 68 12.94 1.58 -6.52
C LEU A 68 13.95 2.74 -6.44
N GLU A 69 15.20 2.42 -6.10
CA GLU A 69 16.24 3.45 -5.87
C GLU A 69 16.72 4.14 -7.17
N ASP A 70 16.85 3.40 -8.28
CA ASP A 70 17.39 3.94 -9.53
C ASP A 70 16.77 3.32 -10.80
N GLN A 71 17.24 3.80 -11.96
CA GLN A 71 16.69 3.44 -13.28
C GLN A 71 16.94 1.98 -13.68
N GLN A 72 17.99 1.34 -13.15
CA GLN A 72 18.36 -0.04 -13.45
C GLN A 72 17.76 -1.01 -12.43
N THR A 73 17.45 -0.54 -11.22
CA THR A 73 16.81 -1.34 -10.18
C THR A 73 15.43 -1.81 -10.60
N VAL A 74 15.21 -3.12 -10.46
CA VAL A 74 13.90 -3.78 -10.69
C VAL A 74 13.38 -4.47 -9.43
N VAL A 75 14.23 -4.71 -8.44
CA VAL A 75 13.85 -5.26 -7.14
C VAL A 75 13.89 -4.13 -6.12
N GLY A 76 12.76 -3.85 -5.49
CA GLY A 76 12.58 -2.71 -4.58
C GLY A 76 12.43 -3.08 -3.12
N ASP A 77 12.52 -2.05 -2.30
CA ASP A 77 12.34 -2.07 -0.85
C ASP A 77 11.09 -1.29 -0.44
N PRO A 78 10.51 -1.56 0.74
CA PRO A 78 9.44 -0.74 1.30
C PRO A 78 9.83 0.75 1.35
N PRO A 79 8.98 1.66 0.85
CA PRO A 79 9.32 3.07 0.80
C PRO A 79 9.30 3.66 2.21
N SER A 80 10.10 4.70 2.42
CA SER A 80 10.02 5.50 3.65
C SER A 80 8.76 6.37 3.63
N LEU A 81 7.96 6.29 4.69
CA LEU A 81 6.70 7.03 4.79
C LEU A 81 6.85 8.33 5.57
N GLY A 82 6.44 9.44 4.95
CA GLY A 82 6.11 10.66 5.67
C GLY A 82 4.78 10.53 6.42
N ASP A 83 4.47 11.49 7.28
CA ASP A 83 3.29 11.41 8.16
C ASP A 83 1.98 11.47 7.38
N VAL A 84 1.91 12.24 6.28
CA VAL A 84 0.68 12.37 5.48
C VAL A 84 0.28 11.05 4.81
N PRO A 85 1.15 10.37 4.02
CA PRO A 85 0.82 9.05 3.48
C PRO A 85 0.47 8.02 4.55
N LEU A 86 1.17 8.07 5.69
CA LEU A 86 0.95 7.19 6.82
C LEU A 86 -0.45 7.39 7.42
N LEU A 87 -0.86 8.63 7.71
CA LEU A 87 -2.19 8.93 8.23
C LEU A 87 -3.30 8.52 7.25
N VAL A 88 -3.15 8.84 5.96
CA VAL A 88 -4.11 8.43 4.92
C VAL A 88 -4.27 6.91 4.87
N ALA A 89 -3.17 6.16 4.99
CA ALA A 89 -3.22 4.71 5.01
C ALA A 89 -3.92 4.16 6.26
N MET A 90 -3.75 4.80 7.42
CA MET A 90 -4.44 4.40 8.64
C MET A 90 -5.94 4.69 8.57
N ASP A 91 -6.32 5.86 8.08
CA ASP A 91 -7.73 6.23 7.88
C ASP A 91 -8.43 5.26 6.92
N TYR A 92 -7.79 4.98 5.77
CA TYR A 92 -8.29 4.00 4.80
C TYR A 92 -8.44 2.60 5.43
N SER A 93 -7.49 2.19 6.27
CA SER A 93 -7.56 0.89 6.94
C SER A 93 -8.72 0.81 7.93
N TYR A 94 -9.02 1.90 8.62
CA TYR A 94 -10.11 1.98 9.59
C TYR A 94 -11.49 1.97 8.91
N GLU A 95 -11.65 2.73 7.82
CA GLU A 95 -12.88 2.72 7.03
C GLU A 95 -13.19 1.33 6.46
N GLU A 96 -12.20 0.67 5.86
CA GLU A 96 -12.38 -0.67 5.28
C GLU A 96 -12.60 -1.74 6.36
N GLY A 97 -12.14 -1.51 7.60
CA GLY A 97 -12.29 -2.41 8.73
C GLY A 97 -13.68 -2.44 9.38
N GLY A 98 -14.55 -1.47 9.07
CA GLY A 98 -15.96 -1.49 9.48
C GLY A 98 -16.18 -1.60 11.00
N ASP A 99 -15.70 -0.60 11.76
CA ASP A 99 -15.80 -0.46 13.23
C ASP A 99 -15.01 -1.49 14.08
N GLU A 100 -14.43 -2.53 13.47
CA GLU A 100 -13.52 -3.48 14.13
C GLU A 100 -12.05 -3.04 13.97
N TRP A 101 -11.23 -3.29 14.99
CA TRP A 101 -9.80 -2.97 14.92
C TRP A 101 -9.09 -3.91 13.94
N PHE A 102 -8.36 -3.35 12.98
CA PHE A 102 -7.74 -4.13 11.92
C PHE A 102 -6.35 -4.61 12.36
N GLU A 103 -6.19 -5.91 12.59
CA GLU A 103 -4.89 -6.54 12.95
C GLU A 103 -3.85 -6.47 11.81
N SER A 104 -4.26 -6.08 10.60
CA SER A 104 -3.46 -6.17 9.35
C SER A 104 -3.64 -4.97 8.39
N PRO A 105 -3.41 -3.72 8.82
CA PRO A 105 -3.92 -2.49 8.19
C PRO A 105 -3.72 -2.44 6.68
N VAL A 106 -4.82 -2.59 5.93
CA VAL A 106 -4.79 -2.75 4.47
C VAL A 106 -4.11 -1.56 3.78
N GLY A 107 -4.27 -0.34 4.29
CA GLY A 107 -3.61 0.85 3.76
C GLY A 107 -2.08 0.79 3.88
N LEU A 108 -1.54 0.29 4.99
CA LEU A 108 -0.08 0.10 5.13
C LEU A 108 0.44 -0.92 4.14
N GLN A 109 -0.35 -1.96 3.84
CA GLN A 109 0.02 -2.94 2.82
C GLN A 109 0.04 -2.31 1.42
N TYR A 110 -0.93 -1.45 1.08
CA TYR A 110 -0.91 -0.69 -0.17
C TYR A 110 0.26 0.30 -0.26
N LEU A 111 0.89 0.63 0.87
CA LEU A 111 2.17 1.35 0.95
C LEU A 111 3.40 0.42 1.05
N PHE A 112 3.21 -0.87 0.77
CA PHE A 112 4.22 -1.93 0.82
C PHE A 112 4.93 -2.07 2.17
N GLN A 113 4.29 -1.67 3.27
CA GLN A 113 4.91 -1.76 4.60
C GLN A 113 4.80 -3.17 5.16
N PRO A 114 5.93 -3.80 5.52
CA PRO A 114 5.94 -5.15 6.06
C PRO A 114 5.43 -5.17 7.51
N SER A 115 4.91 -6.32 7.94
CA SER A 115 4.18 -6.44 9.21
C SER A 115 5.04 -6.27 10.45
N ASP A 116 6.33 -6.55 10.36
CA ASP A 116 7.33 -6.32 11.41
C ASP A 116 7.55 -4.83 11.72
N ARG A 117 7.11 -3.93 10.83
CA ARG A 117 7.19 -2.47 11.03
C ARG A 117 5.90 -1.82 11.51
N TRP A 118 4.79 -2.56 11.58
CA TRP A 118 3.48 -1.93 11.88
C TRP A 118 3.43 -1.29 13.27
N GLU A 119 4.04 -1.90 14.29
CA GLU A 119 4.10 -1.31 15.64
C GLU A 119 4.83 0.04 15.64
N GLU A 120 5.96 0.15 14.94
CA GLU A 120 6.69 1.41 14.75
C GLU A 120 5.80 2.49 14.10
N LEU A 121 5.03 2.09 13.08
CA LEU A 121 4.16 2.99 12.33
C LEU A 121 2.93 3.43 13.15
N TYR A 122 2.37 2.54 13.96
CA TYR A 122 1.30 2.90 14.91
C TYR A 122 1.77 3.90 15.94
N ASP A 123 2.96 3.69 16.51
CA ASP A 123 3.55 4.64 17.46
C ASP A 123 3.82 6.00 16.82
N ARG A 124 4.21 6.03 15.55
CA ARG A 124 4.37 7.29 14.81
C ARG A 124 3.03 8.00 14.61
N VAL A 125 1.98 7.26 14.28
CA VAL A 125 0.62 7.78 14.10
C VAL A 125 0.07 8.32 15.42
N ALA A 126 0.26 7.60 16.53
CA ALA A 126 -0.15 8.03 17.87
C ALA A 126 0.62 9.25 18.42
N ARG A 127 1.76 9.63 17.79
CA ARG A 127 2.46 10.88 18.09
C ARG A 127 1.87 12.08 17.36
N THR A 128 0.94 11.84 16.44
CA THR A 128 0.13 12.90 15.83
C THR A 128 -1.12 13.11 16.69
N ASP A 129 -1.69 14.31 16.65
CA ASP A 129 -2.95 14.60 17.34
C ASP A 129 -4.17 13.98 16.64
N ALA A 130 -3.99 13.27 15.53
CA ALA A 130 -5.06 12.68 14.74
C ALA A 130 -5.49 11.29 15.22
N TRP A 131 -4.63 10.61 16.01
CA TRP A 131 -4.84 9.23 16.43
C TRP A 131 -4.33 8.99 17.84
N GLU A 132 -4.99 8.11 18.59
CA GLU A 132 -4.64 7.78 19.97
C GLU A 132 -4.81 6.29 20.28
N TYR A 133 -4.07 5.81 21.27
CA TYR A 133 -4.27 4.48 21.83
C TYR A 133 -5.33 4.51 22.93
N VAL A 134 -6.39 3.71 22.76
CA VAL A 134 -7.50 3.56 23.70
C VAL A 134 -7.53 2.12 24.22
N GLU A 135 -7.63 1.93 25.53
CA GLU A 135 -7.83 0.61 26.13
C GLU A 135 -9.31 0.23 26.08
N LEU A 136 -9.64 -0.81 25.31
CA LEU A 136 -11.00 -1.33 25.15
C LEU A 136 -11.01 -2.83 25.43
N HIS A 137 -11.86 -3.25 26.37
CA HIS A 137 -12.03 -4.66 26.76
C HIS A 137 -10.70 -5.36 27.13
N GLY A 138 -9.74 -4.62 27.70
CA GLY A 138 -8.41 -5.14 28.07
C GLY A 138 -7.44 -5.30 26.91
N SER A 139 -7.76 -4.73 25.74
CA SER A 139 -6.88 -4.63 24.57
C SER A 139 -6.58 -3.17 24.26
N LEU A 140 -5.31 -2.86 23.99
CA LEU A 140 -4.92 -1.53 23.52
C LEU A 140 -5.20 -1.46 22.01
N GLN A 141 -6.06 -0.52 21.60
CA GLN A 141 -6.43 -0.31 20.20
C GLN A 141 -6.08 1.13 19.81
N LEU A 142 -5.45 1.30 18.65
CA LEU A 142 -5.23 2.63 18.09
C LEU A 142 -6.54 3.09 17.42
N ARG A 143 -6.93 4.36 17.52
CA ARG A 143 -8.18 4.88 16.92
C ARG A 143 -8.00 6.33 16.48
N PRO A 144 -8.75 6.80 15.46
CA PRO A 144 -8.79 8.22 15.17
C PRO A 144 -9.37 8.97 16.37
N THR A 145 -8.82 10.15 16.66
CA THR A 145 -9.29 11.00 17.78
C THR A 145 -10.67 11.60 17.48
N ASP A 146 -10.95 11.87 16.20
CA ASP A 146 -12.25 12.28 15.67
C ASP A 146 -12.73 11.27 14.60
N GLU A 147 -13.32 11.74 13.50
CA GLU A 147 -13.63 10.92 12.33
C GLU A 147 -12.37 10.71 11.46
N PRO A 148 -12.29 9.59 10.71
CA PRO A 148 -11.23 9.38 9.73
C PRO A 148 -11.06 10.60 8.81
N TYR A 149 -9.80 10.98 8.55
CA TYR A 149 -9.42 12.16 7.76
C TYR A 149 -9.79 13.56 8.32
N ALA A 150 -10.34 13.69 9.53
CA ALA A 150 -10.70 15.00 10.10
C ALA A 150 -9.51 15.99 10.16
N TRP A 151 -8.29 15.47 10.30
CA TRP A 151 -7.03 16.22 10.30
C TRP A 151 -6.70 16.90 8.94
N ILE A 152 -7.33 16.50 7.83
CA ILE A 152 -7.12 17.13 6.51
C ILE A 152 -7.68 18.56 6.51
N SER A 153 -8.80 18.79 7.20
CA SER A 153 -9.46 20.09 7.29
C SER A 153 -8.65 21.14 8.06
N GLU A 154 -7.80 20.71 9.00
CA GLU A 154 -7.06 21.61 9.89
C GLU A 154 -5.81 22.21 9.23
N ARG A 155 -5.19 21.51 8.27
CA ARG A 155 -4.02 21.99 7.52
C ARG A 155 -4.35 22.83 6.28
N GLY A 156 -5.64 23.02 5.96
CA GLY A 156 -6.09 23.84 4.83
C GLY A 156 -6.21 25.34 5.14
N ALA A 157 -5.85 25.76 6.35
CA ALA A 157 -5.99 27.13 6.85
C ALA A 157 -4.63 27.77 7.20
N GLU A 158 -3.65 27.71 6.30
CA GLU A 158 -2.46 28.57 6.32
C GLU A 158 -2.11 29.11 4.93
#